data_AF-A0A0S8HPR7-F1
#
_entry.id   AF-A0A0S8HPR7-F1
#
_cell.length_a   1.000
_cell.length_b   1.000
_cell.length_c   1.000
_cell.angle_alpha   90.00
_cell.angle_beta   90.00
_cell.angle_gamma   90.00
#
_symmetry.space_group_name_H-M   'P 1'
#
loop_
_entity.id
_entity.type
_entity.pdbx_description
1 polymer ?
#
loop_
_entity_poly.entity_id
_entity_poly.type
_entity_poly.pdbx_seq_one_letter_code
_entity_poly.pdbx_strand_id
1 'polypeptide(L)'
;MSVIAEIESTTKAGFMKKFKRHLITAALPYANGPVHIGHLAGVYVPADIYSRYLRLKGEDIIFICGSDEHGVPITIKARQEGVSPQKIVDKYH
;
A
#
# COMPACT_ATOMS: atom_id res chain seq x y z
N MET A 1 -2.33 56.53 -9.24
CA MET A 1 -3.25 55.50 -8.72
C MET A 1 -3.39 54.38 -9.75
N SER A 2 -2.32 53.63 -10.02
CA SER A 2 -2.36 52.50 -10.97
C SER A 2 -1.21 51.49 -10.80
N VAL A 3 -0.02 51.93 -10.34
CA VAL A 3 1.16 51.04 -10.23
C VAL A 3 1.12 50.13 -8.99
N ILE A 4 0.45 50.54 -7.92
CA ILE A 4 0.40 49.78 -6.66
C ILE A 4 -0.54 48.57 -6.76
N ALA A 5 -1.59 48.64 -7.58
CA ALA A 5 -2.54 47.53 -7.79
C ALA A 5 -1.95 46.38 -8.64
N GLU A 6 -1.01 46.67 -9.56
CA GLU A 6 -0.33 45.63 -10.34
C GLU A 6 0.62 44.78 -9.49
N ILE A 7 1.24 45.37 -8.47
CA ILE A 7 2.21 44.69 -7.60
C ILE A 7 1.51 43.65 -6.71
N GLU A 8 0.27 43.91 -6.25
CA GLU A 8 -0.52 42.94 -5.47
C GLU A 8 -0.99 41.73 -6.29
N SER A 9 -1.08 41.85 -7.62
CA SER A 9 -1.40 40.71 -8.50
C SER A 9 -0.19 39.81 -8.79
N THR A 10 1.02 40.30 -8.50
CA THR A 10 2.30 39.65 -8.85
C THR A 10 2.91 38.84 -7.70
N THR A 11 2.36 38.92 -6.49
CA THR A 11 2.58 37.96 -5.39
C THR A 11 1.64 36.75 -5.55
N LYS A 12 1.72 36.00 -6.66
CA LYS A 12 2.54 34.78 -6.78
C LYS A 12 3.33 34.33 -5.52
N ALA A 13 2.74 34.38 -4.33
CA ALA A 13 3.05 33.37 -3.32
C ALA A 13 2.31 32.12 -3.79
N GLY A 14 3.00 31.36 -4.65
CA GLY A 14 2.45 30.36 -5.53
C GLY A 14 1.45 29.43 -4.86
N PHE A 15 0.48 28.99 -5.67
CA PHE A 15 -0.34 27.81 -5.44
C PHE A 15 0.54 26.69 -4.87
N MET A 16 0.65 26.61 -3.54
CA MET A 16 1.27 25.49 -2.88
C MET A 16 0.22 24.39 -2.99
N LYS A 17 0.27 23.67 -4.12
CA LYS A 17 -0.66 22.60 -4.45
C LYS A 17 -0.61 21.66 -3.26
N LYS A 18 -1.68 21.64 -2.46
CA LYS A 18 -1.73 20.83 -1.25
C LYS A 18 -1.84 19.38 -1.70
N PHE A 19 -0.70 18.70 -1.81
CA PHE A 19 -0.62 17.32 -2.25
C PHE A 19 -1.18 16.41 -1.16
N LYS A 20 -2.50 16.24 -1.16
CA LYS A 20 -3.17 15.25 -0.31
C LYS A 20 -3.16 13.92 -1.05
N ARG A 21 -2.11 13.14 -0.77
CA ARG A 21 -1.89 11.81 -1.36
C ARG A 21 -2.07 10.75 -0.29
N HIS A 22 -2.74 9.67 -0.65
CA HIS A 22 -3.03 8.56 0.24
C HIS A 22 -2.20 7.34 -0.18
N LEU A 23 -1.25 6.94 0.66
CA LEU A 23 -0.60 5.64 0.54
C LEU A 23 -1.29 4.67 1.50
N ILE A 24 -2.01 3.71 0.95
CA ILE A 24 -2.63 2.63 1.71
C ILE A 24 -1.71 1.41 1.64
N THR A 25 -1.50 0.77 2.78
CA THR A 25 -0.75 -0.49 2.88
C THR A 25 -1.59 -1.52 3.63
N ALA A 26 -1.30 -2.79 3.38
CA ALA A 26 -1.82 -3.91 4.13
C ALA A 26 -0.66 -4.71 4.72
N ALA A 27 -0.87 -5.36 5.86
CA ALA A 27 0.12 -6.25 6.44
C ALA A 27 0.43 -7.39 5.45
N LEU A 28 1.72 -7.58 5.17
CA LEU A 28 2.19 -8.56 4.20
C LEU A 28 1.81 -9.98 4.71
N PRO A 29 1.05 -10.80 3.97
CA PRO A 29 0.86 -12.20 4.31
C PRO A 29 2.20 -12.95 4.25
N TYR A 30 2.42 -13.81 5.21
CA TYR A 30 3.62 -14.64 5.27
C TYR A 30 3.55 -15.77 4.24
N ALA A 31 4.51 -15.87 3.32
CA ALA A 31 4.50 -16.83 2.20
C ALA A 31 4.98 -18.23 2.59
N ASN A 32 4.37 -18.81 3.63
CA ASN A 32 4.60 -20.18 4.08
C ASN A 32 3.33 -21.05 4.06
N GLY A 33 2.19 -20.51 3.63
CA GLY A 33 0.91 -21.17 3.66
C GLY A 33 -0.25 -20.33 3.09
N PRO A 34 -1.45 -20.92 2.96
CA PRO A 34 -2.62 -20.21 2.49
C PRO A 34 -3.16 -19.20 3.52
N VAL A 35 -3.78 -18.13 3.03
CA VAL A 35 -4.49 -17.15 3.87
C VAL A 35 -5.90 -17.64 4.23
N HIS A 36 -6.28 -17.54 5.51
CA HIS A 36 -7.65 -17.80 5.95
C HIS A 36 -8.51 -16.52 6.04
N ILE A 37 -9.83 -16.68 6.21
CA ILE A 37 -10.82 -15.59 6.22
C ILE A 37 -10.51 -14.48 7.24
N GLY A 38 -9.91 -14.81 8.39
CA GLY A 38 -9.48 -13.81 9.38
C GLY A 38 -8.48 -12.78 8.82
N HIS A 39 -7.56 -13.18 7.93
CA HIS A 39 -6.63 -12.24 7.30
C HIS A 39 -7.35 -11.29 6.33
N LEU A 40 -8.29 -11.84 5.55
CA LEU A 40 -9.12 -11.06 4.64
C LEU A 40 -9.95 -10.03 5.42
N ALA A 41 -10.68 -10.50 6.44
CA ALA A 41 -11.55 -9.65 7.25
C ALA A 41 -10.78 -8.61 8.07
N GLY A 42 -9.60 -8.96 8.59
CA GLY A 42 -8.85 -8.09 9.50
C GLY A 42 -8.02 -7.03 8.79
N VAL A 43 -7.51 -7.30 7.58
CA VAL A 43 -6.52 -6.44 6.93
C VAL A 43 -6.91 -6.12 5.49
N TYR A 44 -7.14 -7.12 4.65
CA TYR A 44 -7.19 -6.90 3.20
C TYR A 44 -8.50 -6.28 2.72
N VAL A 45 -9.65 -6.80 3.16
CA VAL A 45 -10.96 -6.30 2.77
C VAL A 45 -11.18 -4.86 3.27
N PRO A 46 -10.87 -4.51 4.54
CA PRO A 46 -10.98 -3.12 4.99
C PRO A 46 -10.07 -2.16 4.20
N ALA A 47 -8.80 -2.55 3.93
CA ALA A 47 -7.87 -1.73 3.15
C ALA A 47 -8.36 -1.52 1.71
N ASP A 48 -8.86 -2.58 1.06
CA ASP A 48 -9.42 -2.49 -0.29
C ASP A 48 -10.65 -1.59 -0.33
N ILE A 49 -11.62 -1.77 0.58
CA ILE A 49 -12.82 -0.93 0.70
C ILE A 49 -12.44 0.53 0.85
N TYR A 50 -11.51 0.85 1.75
CA TYR A 50 -11.09 2.22 1.97
C TYR A 50 -10.37 2.82 0.76
N SER A 51 -9.51 2.02 0.09
CA SER A 51 -8.85 2.45 -1.14
C SER A 51 -9.86 2.78 -2.26
N ARG A 52 -10.92 1.97 -2.41
CA ARG A 52 -12.01 2.21 -3.37
C ARG A 52 -12.81 3.44 -3.03
N TYR A 53 -13.13 3.63 -1.74
CA TYR A 53 -13.79 4.84 -1.28
C TYR A 53 -13.00 6.10 -1.63
N LEU A 54 -11.69 6.13 -1.36
CA LEU A 54 -10.84 7.29 -1.71
C LEU A 54 -10.77 7.53 -3.23
N ARG A 55 -10.65 6.47 -4.04
CA ARG A 55 -10.72 6.57 -5.50
C ARG A 55 -12.05 7.18 -5.97
N LEU A 56 -13.17 6.75 -5.39
CA LEU A 56 -14.50 7.29 -5.72
C LEU A 56 -14.66 8.77 -5.32
N LYS A 57 -13.90 9.25 -4.33
CA LYS A 57 -13.85 10.68 -3.99
C LYS A 57 -12.93 11.51 -4.90
N GLY A 58 -12.23 10.88 -5.85
CA GLY A 58 -11.26 11.55 -6.70
C GLY A 58 -9.97 11.95 -5.99
N GLU A 59 -9.65 11.31 -4.86
CA GLU A 59 -8.38 11.54 -4.15
C GLU A 59 -7.22 10.84 -4.89
N ASP A 60 -5.98 11.33 -4.72
CA ASP A 60 -4.76 10.68 -5.25
C ASP A 60 -4.35 9.53 -4.30
N ILE A 61 -4.42 8.29 -4.77
CA ILE A 61 -4.29 7.08 -3.94
C ILE A 61 -3.42 6.02 -4.63
N ILE A 62 -2.52 5.43 -3.86
CA ILE A 62 -1.84 4.16 -4.18
C ILE A 62 -2.11 3.16 -3.06
N PHE A 63 -2.57 1.97 -3.40
CA PHE A 63 -2.70 0.85 -2.47
C PHE A 63 -1.67 -0.23 -2.87
N ILE A 64 -0.80 -0.60 -1.93
CA ILE A 64 0.23 -1.63 -2.13
C ILE A 64 0.22 -2.68 -1.02
N CYS A 65 0.46 -3.92 -1.42
CA CYS A 65 0.70 -5.08 -0.56
C CYS A 65 1.65 -6.02 -1.31
N GLY A 66 2.09 -7.09 -0.67
CA GLY A 66 2.95 -8.13 -1.23
C GLY A 66 3.17 -9.23 -0.21
N SER A 67 3.99 -10.22 -0.54
CA SER A 67 4.26 -11.35 0.35
C SER A 67 5.46 -11.09 1.26
N ASP A 68 5.40 -11.53 2.52
CA ASP A 68 6.57 -11.60 3.40
C ASP A 68 7.25 -12.96 3.20
N GLU A 69 8.44 -12.91 2.62
CA GLU A 69 9.18 -14.04 2.09
C GLU A 69 10.38 -14.45 2.94
N HIS A 70 10.61 -13.81 4.10
CA HIS A 70 11.80 -14.05 4.91
C HIS A 70 11.47 -14.54 6.31
N GLY A 71 12.27 -15.47 6.84
CA GLY A 71 12.29 -15.87 8.25
C GLY A 71 12.11 -17.37 8.49
N VAL A 72 12.15 -17.74 9.77
CA VAL A 72 12.25 -19.15 10.21
C VAL A 72 11.07 -20.01 9.74
N PRO A 73 9.79 -19.59 9.81
CA PRO A 73 8.69 -20.47 9.41
C PRO A 73 8.74 -20.93 7.94
N ILE A 74 9.27 -20.13 7.00
CA ILE A 74 9.47 -20.53 5.60
C ILE A 74 10.53 -21.63 5.52
N THR A 75 11.66 -21.47 6.21
CA THR A 75 12.71 -22.51 6.24
C THR A 75 12.26 -23.80 6.91
N ILE A 76 11.43 -23.74 7.96
CA ILE A 76 10.82 -24.92 8.59
C ILE A 76 9.92 -25.65 7.58
N LYS A 77 9.05 -24.91 6.88
CA LYS A 77 8.15 -25.47 5.86
C LYS A 77 8.91 -26.10 4.71
N ALA A 78 9.96 -25.43 4.21
CA ALA A 78 10.83 -25.93 3.15
C ALA A 78 11.52 -27.24 3.55
N ARG A 79 12.02 -27.33 4.80
CA ARG A 79 12.61 -28.55 5.35
C ARG A 79 11.58 -29.68 5.46
N GLN A 80 10.36 -29.39 5.90
CA GLN A 80 9.28 -30.38 5.98
C GLN A 80 8.86 -30.92 4.62
N GLU A 81 8.88 -30.07 3.58
CA GLU A 81 8.54 -30.46 2.20
C GLU A 81 9.75 -30.96 1.37
N GLY A 82 10.97 -30.93 1.93
CA GLY A 82 12.18 -31.39 1.23
C GLY A 82 12.57 -30.51 0.03
N VAL A 83 12.22 -29.23 0.05
CA VAL A 83 12.46 -28.27 -1.06
C VAL A 83 13.27 -27.06 -0.59
N SER A 84 13.70 -26.21 -1.52
CA SER A 84 14.35 -24.94 -1.18
C SER A 84 13.33 -23.94 -0.62
N PRO A 85 13.74 -22.99 0.25
CA PRO A 85 12.89 -21.89 0.69
C PRO A 85 12.25 -21.13 -0.48
N GLN A 86 13.01 -20.88 -1.55
CA GLN A 86 12.51 -20.22 -2.76
C GLN A 86 11.29 -20.94 -3.36
N LYS A 87 11.31 -22.28 -3.42
CA LYS A 87 10.15 -23.04 -3.91
C LYS A 87 8.92 -22.90 -3.02
N ILE A 88 9.08 -22.62 -1.72
CA ILE A 88 7.96 -22.35 -0.81
C ILE A 88 7.39 -20.96 -1.08
N VAL A 89 8.22 -19.92 -1.16
CA VAL A 89 7.73 -18.57 -1.44
C VAL A 89 7.11 -18.46 -2.83
N ASP A 90 7.72 -19.04 -3.86
CA ASP A 90 7.16 -19.07 -5.22
C ASP A 90 5.78 -19.78 -5.29
N LYS A 91 5.52 -20.70 -4.37
CA LYS A 91 4.25 -21.45 -4.30
C LYS A 91 3.15 -20.66 -3.59
N TYR A 92 3.51 -19.78 -2.65
CA TYR A 92 2.58 -19.10 -1.75
C TYR A 92 2.52 -17.57 -1.94
N HIS A 93 3.33 -17.00 -2.84
CA HIS A 93 3.20 -15.63 -3.32
C HIS A 93 1.98 -15.48 -4.21
#